data_AF-A0A8T4SSS1-F1
#
_entry.id   AF-A0A8T4SSS1-F1
#
_cell.length_a   1.000
_cell.length_b   1.000
_cell.length_c   1.000
_cell.angle_alpha   90.00
_cell.angle_beta   90.00
_cell.angle_gamma   90.00
#
_symmetry.space_group_name_H-M   'P 1'
#
loop_
_entity.id
_entity.type
_entity.pdbx_description
1 polymer ?
#
loop_
_entity_poly.entity_id
_entity_poly.type
_entity_poly.pdbx_seq_one_letter_code
_entity_poly.pdbx_strand_id
1 'polypeptide(L)' 'MFNVGTQITVRDVDSDAFKEFKAEAIKRGLTLGAALTIAIEKFNSEKKPKLKFSDWKATSWGKGTEHLSEEVDEILYGGK' A
#
# COMPACT_ATOMS: atom_id res chain seq x y z
N MET A 1 21.70 -2.52 -4.48
CA MET A 1 20.39 -3.12 -4.17
C MET A 1 20.08 -4.08 -5.31
N PHE A 2 20.14 -5.40 -5.09
CA PHE A 2 19.88 -6.38 -6.15
C PHE A 2 18.36 -6.49 -6.35
N ASN A 3 17.88 -6.18 -7.56
CA ASN A 3 16.48 -6.37 -7.89
C ASN A 3 16.26 -7.86 -8.18
N VAL A 4 15.65 -8.59 -7.26
CA VAL A 4 15.33 -10.01 -7.47
C VAL A 4 14.10 -10.08 -8.36
N GLY A 5 14.31 -10.45 -9.62
CA GLY A 5 13.22 -10.67 -10.57
C GLY A 5 12.40 -11.89 -10.19
N THR A 6 11.09 -11.72 -10.00
CA THR A 6 10.15 -12.83 -9.78
C THR A 6 9.41 -13.11 -11.08
N GLN A 7 9.43 -14.34 -11.56
CA GLN A 7 8.65 -14.76 -12.72
C GLN A 7 7.27 -15.21 -12.27
N ILE A 8 6.23 -14.56 -12.79
CA ILE A 8 4.83 -14.86 -12.46
C ILE A 8 4.08 -15.16 -13.76
N THR A 9 3.32 -16.24 -13.78
CA THR A 9 2.40 -16.57 -14.88
C THR A 9 0.97 -16.37 -14.39
N VAL A 10 0.24 -15.48 -15.05
CA VAL A 10 -1.19 -15.29 -14.81
C VAL A 10 -1.96 -16.17 -15.79
N ARG A 11 -2.86 -17.00 -15.27
CA ARG A 11 -3.72 -17.89 -16.06
C ARG A 11 -5.15 -17.35 -16.07
N ASP A 12 -5.95 -17.83 -17.02
CA ASP A 12 -7.39 -17.54 -17.11
C ASP A 12 -7.71 -16.04 -17.21
N VAL A 13 -6.89 -15.30 -17.96
CA VAL A 13 -7.13 -13.88 -18.26
C VAL A 13 -8.17 -13.79 -19.38
N ASP A 14 -9.17 -12.94 -19.19
CA ASP A 14 -10.13 -12.61 -20.24
C ASP A 14 -9.41 -12.13 -21.52
N SER A 15 -9.74 -12.76 -22.65
CA SER A 15 -8.97 -12.58 -23.88
C SER A 15 -9.13 -11.18 -24.47
N ASP A 16 -10.28 -10.55 -24.28
CA ASP A 16 -10.55 -9.24 -24.86
C ASP A 16 -9.94 -8.14 -23.98
N ALA A 17 -10.06 -8.26 -22.65
CA ALA A 17 -9.33 -7.40 -21.72
C ALA A 17 -7.81 -7.46 -21.93
N PHE A 18 -7.26 -8.65 -22.20
CA PHE A 18 -5.83 -8.79 -22.48
C PHE A 18 -5.41 -8.13 -23.80
N LYS A 19 -6.23 -8.21 -24.86
CA LYS A 19 -5.95 -7.54 -26.13
C LYS A 19 -5.91 -6.02 -25.98
N GLU A 20 -6.90 -5.45 -25.29
CA GLU A 20 -6.96 -4.02 -25.03
C GLU A 20 -5.76 -3.55 -24.22
N PHE A 21 -5.44 -4.27 -23.14
CA PHE A 21 -4.26 -4.00 -22.33
C PHE A 21 -2.97 -4.04 -23.15
N LYS A 22 -2.81 -5.06 -23.99
CA LYS A 22 -1.64 -5.19 -24.87
C LYS A 22 -1.55 -4.05 -25.87
N ALA A 23 -2.66 -3.65 -26.49
CA ALA A 23 -2.69 -2.53 -27.43
C ALA A 23 -2.24 -1.22 -26.76
N GLU A 24 -2.72 -0.96 -25.54
CA GLU A 24 -2.36 0.23 -24.77
C GLU A 24 -0.89 0.19 -24.31
N ALA A 25 -0.37 -0.98 -23.91
CA ALA A 25 1.04 -1.15 -23.56
C ALA A 25 1.96 -0.83 -24.75
N ILE A 26 1.62 -1.32 -25.95
CA ILE A 26 2.35 -1.04 -27.18
C ILE A 26 2.29 0.45 -27.53
N LYS A 27 1.10 1.07 -27.45
CA LYS A 27 0.91 2.50 -27.71
C LYS A 27 1.79 3.38 -26.81
N ARG A 28 2.04 2.94 -25.58
CA ARG A 28 2.91 3.63 -24.60
C ARG A 28 4.38 3.26 -24.71
N GLY A 29 4.77 2.38 -25.63
CA GLY A 29 6.14 1.91 -25.79
C GLY A 29 6.64 1.06 -24.62
N LEU A 30 5.74 0.41 -23.88
CA LEU A 30 6.07 -0.39 -22.69
C LEU A 30 6.13 -1.88 -23.03
N THR A 31 7.01 -2.61 -22.34
CA THR A 31 6.92 -4.08 -22.33
C THR A 31 5.69 -4.51 -21.55
N LEU A 32 5.13 -5.68 -21.89
CA LEU A 32 3.96 -6.22 -21.18
C LEU A 32 4.22 -6.37 -19.67
N GLY A 33 5.43 -6.81 -19.29
CA GLY A 33 5.83 -6.92 -17.89
C GLY A 33 5.85 -5.56 -17.19
N ALA A 34 6.47 -4.54 -17.79
CA ALA A 34 6.52 -3.20 -17.21
C ALA A 34 5.11 -2.58 -17.09
N ALA A 35 4.28 -2.73 -18.12
CA ALA A 35 2.89 -2.27 -18.08
C ALA A 35 2.08 -2.97 -16.98
N LEU A 36 2.30 -4.28 -16.79
CA LEU A 36 1.61 -5.06 -15.76
C LEU A 36 2.05 -4.65 -14.36
N THR A 37 3.34 -4.43 -14.15
CA THR A 37 3.88 -3.89 -12.88
C THR A 37 3.21 -2.56 -12.53
N ILE A 38 3.16 -1.62 -13.47
CA ILE A 38 2.52 -0.31 -13.27
C ILE A 38 1.03 -0.47 -12.93
N ALA A 39 0.33 -1.37 -13.63
CA ALA A 39 -1.08 -1.63 -13.38
C ALA A 39 -1.33 -2.19 -11.97
N ILE A 40 -0.49 -3.13 -11.51
CA ILE A 40 -0.56 -3.72 -10.17
C ILE A 40 -0.26 -2.65 -9.10
N GLU A 41 0.76 -1.83 -9.30
CA GLU A 41 1.11 -0.75 -8.38
C GLU A 41 -0.04 0.25 -8.24
N LYS A 42 -0.63 0.65 -9.37
CA LYS A 42 -1.79 1.55 -9.40
C LYS A 42 -2.98 0.95 -8.65
N PHE A 43 -3.33 -0.29 -8.95
CA PHE A 43 -4.41 -1.01 -8.27
C PHE A 43 -4.20 -1.10 -6.75
N ASN A 44 -2.96 -1.35 -6.31
CA ASN A 44 -2.64 -1.40 -4.89
C ASN A 44 -2.68 -0.01 -4.22
N SER A 45 -2.26 1.04 -4.93
CA SER A 45 -2.30 2.41 -4.41
C SER A 45 -3.73 2.93 -4.20
N GLU A 46 -4.68 2.45 -5.01
CA GLU A 46 -6.10 2.78 -4.89
C GLU A 46 -6.77 2.03 -3.73
N LYS A 47 -6.23 0.86 -3.33
CA LYS A 47 -6.76 0.04 -2.23
C LYS A 47 -6.33 0.47 -0.84
N LYS A 48 -5.21 1.18 -0.69
CA LYS A 48 -4.75 1.62 0.63
C LYS A 48 -5.50 2.90 1.00
N PRO A 49 -6.34 2.92 2.05
CA PRO A 49 -6.79 4.19 2.59
C PRO A 49 -5.54 4.96 3.01
N LYS A 50 -5.34 6.13 2.39
CA LYS A 50 -4.34 7.08 2.87
C LYS A 50 -4.85 7.57 4.23
N LEU A 51 -4.51 6.85 5.30
CA LEU A 51 -4.74 7.30 6.67
C LEU A 51 -4.02 8.64 6.80
N LYS A 52 -4.78 9.74 6.83
CA LYS A 52 -4.22 11.04 7.13
C LYS A 52 -3.95 11.09 8.63
N PHE A 53 -2.95 11.86 9.05
CA PHE A 53 -2.74 12.12 10.49
C PHE A 53 -4.00 12.67 11.17
N SER A 54 -4.85 13.39 10.43
CA SER A 54 -6.15 13.87 10.90
C SER A 54 -7.20 12.78 11.13
N ASP A 55 -7.04 11.62 10.51
CA ASP A 55 -7.98 10.49 10.62
C ASP A 55 -7.66 9.63 11.87
N TRP A 56 -6.54 9.91 12.54
CA TRP A 56 -6.15 9.24 13.77
C TRP A 56 -7.00 9.79 14.92
N LYS A 57 -8.05 9.04 15.30
CA LYS A 57 -8.81 9.33 16.52
C LYS A 57 -8.03 8.82 17.72
N ALA A 58 -8.11 9.55 18.84
CA ALA A 58 -7.69 9.03 20.13
C ALA A 58 -8.49 7.75 20.44
N THR A 59 -7.78 6.63 20.55
CA THR A 59 -8.38 5.37 20.99
C THR A 59 -8.69 5.49 22.48
N SER A 60 -9.97 5.35 22.87
CA SER A 60 -10.34 5.23 24.28
C SER A 60 -10.00 3.81 24.74
N TRP A 61 -9.02 3.69 25.64
CA TRP A 61 -8.55 2.40 26.17
C TRP A 61 -9.32 1.94 27.41
N GLY A 62 -10.36 2.67 27.81
CA GLY A 62 -11.18 2.40 29.00
C GLY A 62 -11.24 3.61 29.93
N LYS A 63 -11.88 3.43 31.09
CA LYS A 63 -11.83 4.42 32.18
C LYS A 63 -10.51 4.28 32.92
N GLY A 64 -9.86 5.39 33.26
CA GLY A 64 -8.58 5.40 33.97
C GLY A 64 -7.36 5.36 33.05
N THR A 65 -7.53 5.48 31.73
CA THR A 65 -6.44 5.53 30.75
C THR A 65 -6.25 6.93 30.16
N GLU A 66 -6.82 7.95 30.79
CA GLU A 66 -6.86 9.32 30.27
C GLU A 66 -5.47 9.98 30.26
N HIS A 67 -4.59 9.58 31.19
CA HIS A 67 -3.23 10.12 31.36
C HIS A 67 -2.13 9.11 31.02
N LEU A 68 -2.48 7.99 30.38
CA LEU A 68 -1.55 6.88 30.15
C LEU A 68 -0.29 7.29 29.36
N SER A 69 -0.38 8.28 28.46
CA SER A 69 0.81 8.80 27.76
C SER A 69 1.80 9.47 28.71
N GLU A 70 1.30 10.23 29.69
CA GLU A 70 2.11 10.95 30.67
C GLU A 70 2.76 9.95 31.64
N GLU A 71 2.01 8.95 32.07
CA GLU A 71 2.50 7.86 32.94
C GLU A 71 3.59 7.02 32.26
N VAL A 72 3.40 6.69 30.99
CA VAL A 72 4.40 5.93 30.21
C VAL A 72 5.66 6.77 29.97
N ASP A 73 5.51 8.07 29.69
CA ASP A 73 6.65 8.97 29.54
C ASP A 73 7.44 9.12 30.85
N GLU A 74 6.76 9.18 32.00
CA GLU A 74 7.41 9.22 33.32
C GLU A 74 8.22 7.95 33.60
N ILE A 75 7.67 6.77 33.29
CA ILE A 75 8.35 5.48 33.50
C ILE A 75 9.55 5.31 32.57
N LEU A 76 9.40 5.63 31.28
CA LEU A 76 10.41 5.33 30.27
C LEU A 76 11.50 6.39 30.20
N TYR A 77 11.14 7.65 30.40
CA TYR A 77 12.04 8.78 30.20
C TYR A 77 12.38 9.50 31.51
N GLY A 78 11.85 9.06 32.65
CA GLY A 78 12.16 9.61 33.96
C GLY A 78 11.86 11.09 34.00
N GLY A 79 10.57 11.43 33.90
CA GLY A 79 10.06 12.79 33.82
C GLY A 79 10.88 13.77 34.67
N LYS A 80 11.24 14.92 34.07
CA LYS A 80 12.16 15.92 34.64
C LYS A 80 12.13 16.04 36.17
#